data_AF-A0A9E2IHA2-F1
#
_entry.id   AF-A0A9E2IHA2-F1
#
_cell.length_a   1.000
_cell.length_b   1.000
_cell.length_c   1.000
_cell.angle_alpha   90.00
_cell.angle_beta   90.00
_cell.angle_gamma   90.00
#
_symmetry.space_group_name_H-M   'P 1'
#
loop_
_entity.id
_entity.type
_entity.pdbx_description
1 polymer ?
#
loop_
_entity_poly.entity_id
_entity_poly.type
_entity_poly.pdbx_seq_one_letter_code
_entity_poly.pdbx_strand_id
1 'polypeptide(L)'
;AKGSLVFTLDEEVIVASASTREISGGKEVNYGQAEAKVTAATIGSDSNLAKETELQIASFDPGTYLATALESFAGGSSREVRVVSASDREELLEKLTKELLTKANQAMQDEVVNGTYLVQTNVTQIDKKTFTAEIGNEVGSVTLDLELTVQALSYETQNLKPLAQSVLEAKIPQGYTLANSDPQILSAPDQEASKSGAVTLVVNITSQAKPDLDLDNLKLTIAGKSITQAKRILIANDAINSVEVKSIPGIAIRFYPRIPKDPAKIEIQ
;
A
#
# COMPACT_ATOMS: atom_id res chain seq x y z
N ALA A 1 3.60 -27.93 45.72
CA ALA A 1 4.54 -29.03 45.99
C ALA A 1 5.88 -28.43 46.39
N LYS A 2 6.33 -28.62 47.63
CA LYS A 2 7.60 -28.07 48.18
C LYS A 2 8.85 -28.88 47.74
N GLY A 3 8.78 -29.57 46.60
CA GLY A 3 9.81 -30.50 46.12
C GLY A 3 10.57 -30.03 44.88
N SER A 4 10.41 -28.77 44.46
CA SER A 4 11.01 -28.21 43.24
C SER A 4 12.02 -27.09 43.49
N LEU A 5 12.24 -26.70 44.76
CA LEU A 5 13.20 -25.66 45.11
C LEU A 5 14.58 -26.29 45.27
N VAL A 6 15.52 -25.84 44.46
CA VAL A 6 16.89 -26.35 44.44
C VAL A 6 17.83 -25.22 44.88
N PHE A 7 18.77 -25.56 45.75
CA PHE A 7 19.84 -24.67 46.19
C PHE A 7 21.17 -25.32 45.85
N THR A 8 22.12 -24.53 45.37
CA THR A 8 23.48 -24.98 45.07
C THR A 8 24.42 -24.48 46.17
N LEU A 9 25.39 -25.31 46.55
CA LEU A 9 26.47 -24.89 47.43
C LEU A 9 27.36 -23.89 46.67
N ASP A 10 27.70 -22.78 47.32
CA ASP A 10 28.56 -21.77 46.71
C ASP A 10 30.02 -22.24 46.64
N GLU A 11 30.40 -23.14 47.54
CA GLU A 11 31.75 -23.71 47.69
C GLU A 11 31.67 -25.19 48.07
N GLU A 12 32.77 -25.91 47.90
CA GLU A 12 32.89 -27.30 48.37
C GLU A 12 32.91 -27.34 49.90
N VAL A 13 32.08 -28.20 50.50
CA VAL A 13 31.95 -28.33 51.96
C VAL A 13 32.35 -29.73 52.39
N ILE A 14 33.31 -29.80 53.31
CA ILE A 14 33.82 -31.06 53.88
C ILE A 14 33.28 -31.20 55.31
N VAL A 15 32.57 -32.30 55.57
CA VAL A 15 32.03 -32.62 56.89
C VAL A 15 32.88 -33.73 57.52
N ALA A 16 33.32 -33.53 58.76
CA ALA A 16 34.07 -34.55 59.50
C ALA A 16 33.20 -35.79 59.80
N SER A 17 33.84 -36.96 59.91
CA SER A 17 33.15 -38.21 60.29
C SER A 17 32.63 -38.13 61.72
N ALA A 18 31.50 -38.79 61.99
CA ALA A 18 30.96 -38.92 63.35
C ALA A 18 31.94 -39.64 64.29
N SER A 19 31.98 -39.23 65.55
CA SER A 19 32.77 -39.89 66.61
C SER A 19 31.85 -40.58 67.61
N THR A 20 32.31 -41.70 68.17
CA THR A 20 31.52 -42.47 69.14
C THR A 20 32.28 -42.60 70.45
N ARG A 21 31.59 -42.35 71.57
CA ARG A 21 32.09 -42.54 72.92
C ARG A 21 31.21 -43.56 73.65
N GLU A 22 31.83 -44.55 74.29
CA GLU A 22 31.11 -45.48 75.17
C GLU A 22 30.85 -44.84 76.53
N ILE A 23 29.60 -44.90 76.98
CA ILE A 23 29.15 -44.39 78.27
C ILE A 23 28.44 -45.52 79.04
N SER A 24 28.34 -45.41 80.37
CA SER A 24 27.82 -46.48 81.26
C SER A 24 26.37 -46.93 81.01
N GLY A 25 25.70 -46.37 80.00
CA GLY A 25 24.35 -46.75 79.56
C GLY A 25 24.18 -46.88 78.04
N GLY A 26 25.26 -46.88 77.24
CA GLY A 26 25.17 -47.01 75.78
C GLY A 26 26.33 -46.37 75.00
N LYS A 27 26.06 -46.01 73.74
CA LYS A 27 26.98 -45.30 72.85
C LYS A 27 26.47 -43.90 72.59
N GLU A 28 27.30 -42.89 72.84
CA GLU A 28 27.07 -41.51 72.45
C GLU A 28 27.71 -41.27 71.08
N VAL A 29 26.92 -40.85 70.10
CA VAL A 29 27.40 -40.52 68.74
C VAL A 29 27.36 -39.00 68.56
N ASN A 30 28.52 -38.41 68.31
CA ASN A 30 28.65 -37.00 67.97
C ASN A 30 28.85 -36.88 66.45
N TYR A 31 27.84 -36.38 65.76
CA TYR A 31 27.88 -36.17 64.31
C TYR A 31 28.78 -34.98 63.94
N GLY A 32 29.52 -35.09 62.84
CA GLY A 32 30.22 -33.95 62.27
C GLY A 32 29.23 -32.94 61.70
N GLN A 33 29.55 -31.66 61.81
CA GLN A 33 28.75 -30.54 61.31
C GLN A 33 29.64 -29.59 60.54
N ALA A 34 29.11 -28.98 59.48
CA ALA A 34 29.73 -27.89 58.78
C ALA A 34 28.65 -26.89 58.34
N GLU A 35 28.96 -25.60 58.39
CA GLU A 35 28.12 -24.55 57.83
C GLU A 35 28.48 -24.34 56.37
N ALA A 36 27.47 -24.13 55.53
CA ALA A 36 27.64 -23.92 54.11
C ALA A 36 26.79 -22.75 53.64
N LYS A 37 27.33 -21.99 52.67
CA LYS A 37 26.55 -20.99 51.95
C LYS A 37 25.90 -21.61 50.73
N VAL A 38 24.65 -21.24 50.50
CA VAL A 38 23.85 -21.76 49.40
C VAL A 38 23.16 -20.63 48.66
N THR A 39 23.05 -20.78 47.34
CA THR A 39 22.30 -19.89 46.47
C THR A 39 21.14 -20.65 45.82
N ALA A 40 19.96 -20.02 45.75
CA ALA A 40 18.82 -20.61 45.06
C ALA A 40 19.10 -20.76 43.56
N ALA A 41 18.83 -21.93 42.99
CA ALA A 41 19.08 -22.23 41.58
C ALA A 41 18.12 -21.48 40.63
N THR A 42 16.96 -21.07 41.13
CA THR A 42 15.94 -20.32 40.37
C THR A 42 15.59 -19.01 41.08
N ILE A 43 15.38 -17.96 40.30
CA ILE A 43 14.85 -16.68 40.81
C ILE A 43 13.41 -16.87 41.32
N GLY A 44 13.01 -16.10 42.32
CA GLY A 44 11.65 -16.10 42.84
C GLY A 44 11.58 -15.98 44.35
N SER A 45 10.44 -15.47 44.84
CA SER A 45 10.17 -15.36 46.28
C SER A 45 9.97 -16.71 46.96
N ASP A 46 9.69 -17.75 46.19
CA ASP A 46 9.43 -19.10 46.71
C ASP A 46 10.68 -19.72 47.36
N SER A 47 11.88 -19.30 46.95
CA SER A 47 13.15 -19.72 47.55
C SER A 47 13.49 -18.97 48.85
N ASN A 48 12.65 -18.02 49.30
CA ASN A 48 12.83 -17.37 50.60
C ASN A 48 12.32 -18.30 51.72
N LEU A 49 13.23 -19.05 52.33
CA LEU A 49 12.93 -20.02 53.38
C LEU A 49 13.08 -19.40 54.77
N ALA A 50 12.25 -19.83 55.73
CA ALA A 50 12.43 -19.46 57.12
C ALA A 50 13.64 -20.17 57.72
N LYS A 51 14.23 -19.58 58.76
CA LYS A 51 15.18 -20.27 59.63
C LYS A 51 14.62 -21.62 60.10
N GLU A 52 15.49 -22.59 60.30
CA GLU A 52 15.19 -23.95 60.75
C GLU A 52 14.41 -24.80 59.73
N THR A 53 14.27 -24.33 58.48
CA THR A 53 13.71 -25.16 57.40
C THR A 53 14.66 -26.32 57.11
N GLU A 54 14.15 -27.55 57.20
CA GLU A 54 14.90 -28.75 56.82
C GLU A 54 15.07 -28.83 55.29
N LEU A 55 16.26 -29.26 54.89
CA LEU A 55 16.70 -29.40 53.50
C LEU A 55 17.28 -30.81 53.31
N GLN A 56 17.20 -31.31 52.09
CA GLN A 56 17.82 -32.58 51.71
C GLN A 56 19.04 -32.30 50.83
N ILE A 57 20.15 -33.01 51.11
CA ILE A 57 21.31 -33.00 50.22
C ILE A 57 21.05 -33.97 49.08
N ALA A 58 20.87 -33.46 47.87
CA ALA A 58 20.41 -34.24 46.71
C ALA A 58 21.27 -35.47 46.39
N SER A 59 22.58 -35.40 46.65
CA SER A 59 23.53 -36.49 46.37
C SER A 59 23.52 -37.63 47.41
N PHE A 60 22.73 -37.51 48.50
CA PHE A 60 22.70 -38.49 49.58
C PHE A 60 21.27 -38.84 50.01
N ASP A 61 21.12 -40.02 50.61
CA ASP A 61 19.84 -40.47 51.16
C ASP A 61 19.41 -39.59 52.36
N PRO A 62 18.10 -39.24 52.49
CA PRO A 62 17.59 -38.39 53.57
C PRO A 62 17.90 -38.89 54.99
N GLY A 63 18.12 -40.20 55.15
CA GLY A 63 18.45 -40.82 56.43
C GLY A 63 19.93 -40.74 56.81
N THR A 64 20.80 -40.27 55.91
CA THR A 64 22.26 -40.28 56.10
C THR A 64 22.81 -38.90 56.46
N TYR A 65 22.25 -37.84 55.89
CA TYR A 65 22.64 -36.47 56.16
C TYR A 65 21.42 -35.58 56.40
N LEU A 66 21.54 -34.69 57.38
CA LEU A 66 20.55 -33.66 57.67
C LEU A 66 21.13 -32.30 57.29
N ALA A 67 20.37 -31.51 56.54
CA ALA A 67 20.67 -30.11 56.31
C ALA A 67 19.52 -29.26 56.86
N THR A 68 19.85 -28.14 57.49
CA THR A 68 18.87 -27.22 58.07
C THR A 68 19.31 -25.80 57.80
N ALA A 69 18.37 -24.94 57.40
CA ALA A 69 18.65 -23.53 57.20
C ALA A 69 19.00 -22.87 58.55
N LEU A 70 20.27 -22.48 58.71
CA LEU A 70 20.75 -21.84 59.94
C LEU A 70 20.18 -20.42 60.12
N GLU A 71 19.87 -19.75 59.01
CA GLU A 71 19.24 -18.43 58.95
C GLU A 71 18.09 -18.42 57.93
N SER A 72 17.23 -17.40 57.95
CA SER A 72 16.19 -17.23 56.94
C SER A 72 16.82 -16.79 55.60
N PHE A 73 16.45 -17.46 54.52
CA PHE A 73 16.85 -17.06 53.18
C PHE A 73 15.93 -15.94 52.67
N ALA A 74 16.53 -14.92 52.07
CA ALA A 74 15.84 -13.73 51.60
C ALA A 74 16.49 -13.20 50.33
N GLY A 75 15.83 -12.24 49.67
CA GLY A 75 16.31 -11.59 48.45
C GLY A 75 15.75 -12.17 47.15
N GLY A 76 15.08 -13.32 47.20
CA GLY A 76 14.35 -13.88 46.08
C GLY A 76 13.12 -13.04 45.73
N SER A 77 13.02 -12.61 44.47
CA SER A 77 11.83 -11.98 43.90
C SER A 77 11.67 -12.38 42.44
N SER A 78 10.43 -12.36 41.95
CA SER A 78 10.11 -12.55 40.54
C SER A 78 8.88 -11.69 40.21
N ARG A 79 8.86 -11.09 39.03
CA ARG A 79 7.72 -10.35 38.51
C ARG A 79 7.62 -10.55 37.00
N GLU A 80 6.41 -10.64 36.49
CA GLU A 80 6.16 -10.58 35.06
C GLU A 80 6.18 -9.12 34.62
N VAL A 81 6.82 -8.85 33.48
CA VAL A 81 6.94 -7.52 32.91
C VAL A 81 6.41 -7.54 31.48
N ARG A 82 5.61 -6.54 31.11
CA ARG A 82 5.16 -6.36 29.72
C ARG A 82 6.20 -5.54 28.99
N VAL A 83 6.69 -6.05 27.88
CA VAL A 83 7.69 -5.39 27.05
C VAL A 83 7.16 -5.14 25.65
N VAL A 84 7.73 -4.13 24.98
CA VAL A 84 7.43 -3.85 23.57
C VAL A 84 7.92 -5.01 22.71
N SER A 85 7.02 -5.59 21.91
CA SER A 85 7.37 -6.64 20.95
C SER A 85 7.65 -6.08 19.56
N ALA A 86 8.25 -6.90 18.69
CA ALA A 86 8.42 -6.54 17.28
C ALA A 86 7.07 -6.40 16.57
N SER A 87 6.11 -7.28 16.85
CA SER A 87 4.76 -7.24 16.29
C SER A 87 4.02 -5.97 16.68
N ASP A 88 4.14 -5.48 17.92
CA ASP A 88 3.50 -4.22 18.33
C ASP A 88 3.95 -3.04 17.45
N ARG A 89 5.25 -2.98 17.12
CA ARG A 89 5.82 -1.90 16.30
C ARG A 89 5.43 -2.04 14.82
N GLU A 90 5.34 -3.25 14.32
CA GLU A 90 4.93 -3.54 12.94
C GLU A 90 3.45 -3.21 12.72
N GLU A 91 2.57 -3.66 13.62
CA GLU A 91 1.14 -3.32 13.58
C GLU A 91 0.91 -1.81 13.68
N LEU A 92 1.65 -1.12 14.56
CA LEU A 92 1.55 0.33 14.69
C LEU A 92 1.98 1.05 13.40
N LEU A 93 3.06 0.57 12.76
CA LEU A 93 3.52 1.12 11.48
C LEU A 93 2.51 0.91 10.37
N GLU A 94 1.99 -0.31 10.21
CA GLU A 94 1.01 -0.63 9.16
C GLU A 94 -0.25 0.21 9.33
N LYS A 95 -0.78 0.27 10.56
CA LYS A 95 -2.00 1.01 10.88
C LYS A 95 -1.84 2.50 10.60
N LEU A 96 -0.75 3.11 11.08
CA LEU A 96 -0.51 4.54 10.87
C LEU A 96 -0.21 4.86 9.41
N THR A 97 0.52 4.00 8.70
CA THR A 97 0.78 4.17 7.27
C THR A 97 -0.53 4.19 6.48
N LYS A 98 -1.43 3.23 6.74
CA LYS A 98 -2.74 3.17 6.08
C LYS A 98 -3.61 4.39 6.37
N GLU A 99 -3.59 4.86 7.62
CA GLU A 99 -4.31 6.08 8.02
C GLU A 99 -3.76 7.32 7.29
N LEU A 100 -2.44 7.49 7.27
CA LEU A 100 -1.79 8.62 6.59
C LEU A 100 -2.03 8.59 5.08
N LEU A 101 -1.95 7.43 4.42
CA LEU A 101 -2.29 7.31 3.00
C LEU A 101 -3.74 7.70 2.72
N THR A 102 -4.68 7.28 3.57
CA THR A 102 -6.08 7.65 3.43
C THR A 102 -6.28 9.17 3.57
N LYS A 103 -5.64 9.79 4.56
CA LYS A 103 -5.69 11.24 4.77
C LYS A 103 -5.03 12.03 3.62
N ALA A 104 -3.87 11.56 3.14
CA ALA A 104 -3.18 12.16 2.01
C ALA A 104 -4.06 12.13 0.75
N ASN A 105 -4.70 11.00 0.47
CA ASN A 105 -5.61 10.87 -0.65
C ASN A 105 -6.83 11.79 -0.54
N GLN A 106 -7.40 11.94 0.65
CA GLN A 106 -8.50 12.89 0.91
C GLN A 106 -8.05 14.33 0.71
N ALA A 107 -6.93 14.73 1.30
CA ALA A 107 -6.39 16.08 1.15
C ALA A 107 -6.08 16.43 -0.31
N MET A 108 -5.47 15.50 -1.05
CA MET A 108 -5.25 15.66 -2.50
C MET A 108 -6.57 15.82 -3.26
N GLN A 109 -7.59 15.04 -2.92
CA GLN A 109 -8.91 15.09 -3.57
C GLN A 109 -9.65 16.41 -3.27
N ASP A 110 -9.47 16.97 -2.08
CA ASP A 110 -10.05 18.26 -1.66
C ASP A 110 -9.39 19.44 -2.38
N GLU A 111 -8.13 19.31 -2.81
CA GLU A 111 -7.42 20.31 -3.62
C GLU A 111 -7.74 20.21 -5.12
N VAL A 112 -8.43 19.15 -5.57
CA VAL A 112 -8.79 18.99 -6.98
C VAL A 112 -9.80 20.07 -7.40
N VAL A 113 -9.36 20.95 -8.31
CA VAL A 113 -10.24 21.88 -9.00
C VAL A 113 -11.12 21.19 -10.04
N ASN A 114 -12.29 21.78 -10.28
CA ASN A 114 -13.29 21.21 -11.18
C ASN A 114 -12.71 20.99 -12.59
N GLY A 115 -12.88 19.78 -13.13
CA GLY A 115 -12.33 19.39 -14.44
C GLY A 115 -10.91 18.79 -14.41
N THR A 116 -10.30 18.68 -13.23
CA THR A 116 -9.05 17.93 -13.02
C THR A 116 -9.36 16.54 -12.46
N TYR A 117 -8.63 15.55 -12.93
CA TYR A 117 -8.66 14.17 -12.46
C TYR A 117 -7.35 13.87 -11.73
N LEU A 118 -7.45 13.12 -10.64
CA LEU A 118 -6.31 12.73 -9.83
C LEU A 118 -6.14 11.20 -9.90
N VAL A 119 -4.89 10.77 -10.08
CA VAL A 119 -4.53 9.36 -10.15
C VAL A 119 -3.37 9.08 -9.21
N GLN A 120 -3.54 8.10 -8.34
CA GLN A 120 -2.52 7.72 -7.38
C GLN A 120 -1.39 6.96 -8.09
N THR A 121 -0.14 7.35 -7.83
CA THR A 121 1.04 6.68 -8.40
C THR A 121 1.49 5.48 -7.56
N ASN A 122 0.90 5.29 -6.37
CA ASN A 122 1.36 4.36 -5.33
C ASN A 122 2.82 4.56 -4.90
N VAL A 123 3.46 5.66 -5.27
CA VAL A 123 4.80 6.03 -4.80
C VAL A 123 4.66 6.74 -3.47
N THR A 124 5.24 6.14 -2.43
CA THR A 124 5.27 6.69 -1.07
C THR A 124 6.70 6.62 -0.56
N GLN A 125 7.16 7.71 0.02
CA GLN A 125 8.45 7.83 0.67
C GLN A 125 8.23 8.05 2.17
N ILE A 126 8.98 7.33 3.00
CA ILE A 126 9.00 7.57 4.45
C ILE A 126 10.09 8.60 4.72
N ASP A 127 9.70 9.80 5.13
CA ASP A 127 10.62 10.89 5.44
C ASP A 127 11.11 10.82 6.88
N LYS A 128 10.26 10.31 7.78
CA LYS A 128 10.56 10.15 9.21
C LYS A 128 9.84 8.94 9.77
N LYS A 129 10.52 8.17 10.62
CA LYS A 129 9.96 7.02 11.35
C LYS A 129 10.66 6.87 12.69
N THR A 130 10.02 7.34 13.75
CA THR A 130 10.60 7.37 15.10
C THR A 130 9.64 6.74 16.11
N PHE A 131 10.12 5.76 16.85
CA PHE A 131 9.36 5.16 17.95
C PHE A 131 9.84 5.73 19.29
N THR A 132 8.94 5.86 20.27
CA THR A 132 9.28 6.34 21.62
C THR A 132 9.96 5.28 22.49
N ALA A 133 9.95 4.01 22.08
CA ALA A 133 10.53 2.89 22.81
C ALA A 133 11.06 1.81 21.87
N GLU A 134 12.07 1.08 22.33
CA GLU A 134 12.68 -0.04 21.61
C GLU A 134 12.08 -1.38 22.02
N ILE A 135 12.34 -2.41 21.20
CA ILE A 135 11.91 -3.78 21.49
C ILE A 135 12.57 -4.23 22.80
N GLY A 136 11.78 -4.84 23.69
CA GLY A 136 12.25 -5.28 25.01
C GLY A 136 12.19 -4.21 26.11
N ASN A 137 11.83 -2.96 25.80
CA ASN A 137 11.60 -1.96 26.84
C ASN A 137 10.31 -2.27 27.63
N GLU A 138 10.39 -2.22 28.95
CA GLU A 138 9.25 -2.34 29.87
C GLU A 138 8.51 -0.99 29.95
N VAL A 139 7.61 -0.74 28.99
CA VAL A 139 6.78 0.48 28.93
C VAL A 139 5.31 0.13 28.70
N GLY A 140 4.42 0.94 29.27
CA GLY A 140 2.96 0.72 29.15
C GLY A 140 2.37 1.06 27.77
N SER A 141 3.07 1.88 26.98
CA SER A 141 2.65 2.27 25.63
C SER A 141 3.87 2.62 24.75
N VAL A 142 3.69 2.45 23.44
CA VAL A 142 4.66 2.86 22.41
C VAL A 142 3.95 3.79 21.42
N THR A 143 4.60 4.89 21.06
CA THR A 143 4.11 5.84 20.07
C THR A 143 5.04 5.82 18.85
N LEU A 144 4.46 6.03 17.68
CA LEU A 144 5.16 6.16 16.40
C LEU A 144 4.91 7.57 15.84
N ASP A 145 5.98 8.29 15.57
CA ASP A 145 5.98 9.51 14.76
C ASP A 145 6.43 9.14 13.33
N LEU A 146 5.52 9.32 12.36
CA LEU A 146 5.67 8.91 10.98
C LEU A 146 5.32 10.07 10.05
N GLU A 147 6.26 10.44 9.19
CA GLU A 147 6.05 11.42 8.12
C GLU A 147 6.21 10.73 6.77
N LEU A 148 5.24 10.94 5.87
CA LEU A 148 5.20 10.32 4.55
C LEU A 148 5.04 11.39 3.47
N THR A 149 5.80 11.26 2.39
CA THR A 149 5.55 11.96 1.13
C THR A 149 4.85 11.02 0.17
N VAL A 150 3.67 11.41 -0.31
CA VAL A 150 2.85 10.63 -1.25
C VAL A 150 2.79 11.37 -2.57
N GLN A 151 2.96 10.64 -3.68
CA GLN A 151 2.88 11.23 -5.03
C GLN A 151 1.59 10.84 -5.75
N ALA A 152 0.98 11.81 -6.42
CA ALA A 152 -0.15 11.61 -7.31
C ALA A 152 0.07 12.38 -8.62
N LEU A 153 -0.54 11.90 -9.68
CA LEU A 153 -0.58 12.56 -10.98
C LEU A 153 -1.94 13.25 -11.13
N SER A 154 -1.94 14.52 -11.47
CA SER A 154 -3.15 15.24 -11.86
C SER A 154 -3.15 15.51 -13.37
N TYR A 155 -4.32 15.44 -13.99
CA TYR A 155 -4.48 15.79 -15.40
C TYR A 155 -5.90 16.30 -15.69
N GLU A 156 -6.02 17.15 -16.69
CA GLU A 156 -7.31 17.55 -17.27
C GLU A 156 -7.56 16.83 -18.60
N THR A 157 -8.84 16.67 -18.98
CA THR A 157 -9.23 16.10 -20.29
C THR A 157 -8.57 16.81 -21.47
N GLN A 158 -8.30 18.12 -21.35
CA GLN A 158 -7.64 18.91 -22.39
C GLN A 158 -6.23 18.39 -22.71
N ASN A 159 -5.51 17.88 -21.72
CA ASN A 159 -4.16 17.32 -21.88
C ASN A 159 -4.18 16.01 -22.70
N LEU A 160 -5.31 15.30 -22.71
CA LEU A 160 -5.47 14.07 -23.48
C LEU A 160 -5.84 14.31 -24.94
N LYS A 161 -6.31 15.52 -25.30
CA LYS A 161 -6.80 15.82 -26.66
C LYS A 161 -5.77 15.61 -27.77
N PRO A 162 -4.51 16.08 -27.65
CA PRO A 162 -3.52 15.88 -28.72
C PRO A 162 -3.20 14.40 -28.93
N LEU A 163 -3.11 13.62 -27.85
CA LEU A 163 -2.91 12.17 -27.93
C LEU A 163 -4.12 11.49 -28.57
N ALA A 164 -5.33 11.89 -28.18
CA ALA A 164 -6.56 11.34 -28.72
C ALA A 164 -6.71 11.60 -30.22
N GLN A 165 -6.41 12.82 -30.69
CA GLN A 165 -6.41 13.17 -32.10
C GLN A 165 -5.40 12.33 -32.88
N SER A 166 -4.16 12.22 -32.39
CA SER A 166 -3.12 11.43 -33.06
C SER A 166 -3.50 9.96 -33.22
N VAL A 167 -4.10 9.36 -32.18
CA VAL A 167 -4.60 7.97 -32.22
C VAL A 167 -5.76 7.82 -33.19
N LEU A 168 -6.68 8.78 -33.24
CA LEU A 168 -7.82 8.76 -34.16
C LEU A 168 -7.38 8.91 -35.61
N GLU A 169 -6.51 9.88 -35.91
CA GLU A 169 -5.99 10.16 -37.26
C GLU A 169 -5.31 8.92 -37.87
N ALA A 170 -4.54 8.18 -37.07
CA ALA A 170 -3.91 6.93 -37.49
C ALA A 170 -4.91 5.82 -37.86
N LYS A 171 -6.17 5.93 -37.44
CA LYS A 171 -7.25 4.98 -37.73
C LYS A 171 -8.22 5.46 -38.81
N ILE A 172 -8.06 6.67 -39.33
CA ILE A 172 -8.94 7.20 -40.39
C ILE A 172 -8.58 6.53 -41.73
N PRO A 173 -9.55 5.96 -42.45
CA PRO A 173 -9.33 5.43 -43.80
C PRO A 173 -8.89 6.52 -44.78
N GLN A 174 -8.16 6.14 -45.82
CA GLN A 174 -7.78 7.06 -46.90
C GLN A 174 -9.04 7.72 -47.53
N GLY A 175 -8.96 9.02 -47.81
CA GLY A 175 -10.07 9.80 -48.38
C GLY A 175 -11.05 10.36 -47.34
N TYR A 176 -10.73 10.25 -46.06
CA TYR A 176 -11.50 10.84 -44.96
C TYR A 176 -10.60 11.70 -44.06
N THR A 177 -11.20 12.67 -43.38
CA THR A 177 -10.59 13.50 -42.35
C THR A 177 -11.45 13.51 -41.10
N LEU A 178 -10.87 13.94 -39.98
CA LEU A 178 -11.62 14.10 -38.73
C LEU A 178 -12.69 15.21 -38.92
N ALA A 179 -13.95 14.89 -38.66
CA ALA A 179 -15.05 15.82 -38.86
C ALA A 179 -15.04 16.95 -37.84
N ASN A 180 -14.75 16.62 -36.57
CA ASN A 180 -14.62 17.55 -35.46
C ASN A 180 -13.21 17.47 -34.89
N SER A 181 -12.58 18.63 -34.68
CA SER A 181 -11.31 18.73 -33.96
C SER A 181 -11.43 18.41 -32.47
N ASP A 182 -12.65 18.27 -31.93
CA ASP A 182 -12.88 17.95 -30.53
C ASP A 182 -13.47 16.55 -30.36
N PRO A 183 -12.63 15.51 -30.16
CA PRO A 183 -13.12 14.17 -29.88
C PRO A 183 -13.74 14.09 -28.48
N GLN A 184 -14.75 13.23 -28.32
CA GLN A 184 -15.23 12.87 -26.99
C GLN A 184 -14.21 11.96 -26.33
N ILE A 185 -13.80 12.32 -25.11
CA ILE A 185 -12.80 11.59 -24.34
C ILE A 185 -13.40 11.23 -22.99
N LEU A 186 -13.41 9.94 -22.67
CA LEU A 186 -13.71 9.41 -21.36
C LEU A 186 -12.47 8.68 -20.84
N SER A 187 -11.96 9.11 -19.70
CA SER A 187 -10.76 8.53 -19.10
C SER A 187 -11.05 8.03 -17.69
N ALA A 188 -10.47 6.90 -17.33
CA ALA A 188 -10.44 6.42 -15.97
C ALA A 188 -9.03 5.90 -15.65
N PRO A 189 -8.56 6.04 -14.39
CA PRO A 189 -7.37 5.33 -13.95
C PRO A 189 -7.60 3.82 -14.05
N ASP A 190 -6.59 3.11 -14.56
CA ASP A 190 -6.55 1.66 -14.44
C ASP A 190 -6.32 1.29 -12.96
N GLN A 191 -7.06 0.31 -12.45
CA GLN A 191 -6.96 -0.06 -11.03
C GLN A 191 -5.64 -0.79 -10.71
N GLU A 192 -4.92 -1.25 -11.74
CA GLU A 192 -3.61 -1.88 -11.62
C GLU A 192 -2.50 -0.83 -11.79
N ALA A 193 -2.40 0.11 -10.86
CA ALA A 193 -1.23 0.99 -10.80
C ALA A 193 0.02 0.16 -10.48
N SER A 194 0.98 0.16 -11.42
CA SER A 194 2.27 -0.50 -11.25
C SER A 194 3.05 0.13 -10.09
N LYS A 195 3.71 -0.69 -9.26
CA LYS A 195 4.64 -0.25 -8.21
C LYS A 195 5.84 0.56 -8.74
N SER A 196 5.96 0.73 -10.06
CA SER A 196 7.03 1.48 -10.72
C SER A 196 6.78 2.99 -10.82
N GLY A 197 5.69 3.51 -10.24
CA GLY A 197 5.30 4.92 -10.38
C GLY A 197 4.75 5.28 -11.77
N ALA A 198 4.58 4.29 -12.64
CA ALA A 198 3.91 4.45 -13.92
C ALA A 198 2.39 4.35 -13.71
N VAL A 199 1.67 5.38 -14.14
CA VAL A 199 0.21 5.43 -14.10
C VAL A 199 -0.34 5.01 -15.45
N THR A 200 -1.26 4.03 -15.44
CA THR A 200 -2.00 3.61 -16.63
C THR A 200 -3.37 4.27 -16.61
N LEU A 201 -3.74 4.88 -17.73
CA LEU A 201 -5.07 5.46 -17.96
C LEU A 201 -5.79 4.65 -19.03
N VAL A 202 -7.00 4.19 -18.72
CA VAL A 202 -7.92 3.63 -19.71
C VAL A 202 -8.67 4.79 -20.33
N VAL A 203 -8.47 5.02 -21.63
CA VAL A 203 -9.07 6.13 -22.36
C VAL A 203 -9.96 5.60 -23.49
N ASN A 204 -11.22 5.97 -23.46
CA ASN A 204 -12.19 5.76 -24.54
C ASN A 204 -12.33 7.05 -25.33
N ILE A 205 -12.09 6.97 -26.64
CA ILE A 205 -12.07 8.12 -27.53
C ILE A 205 -13.06 7.88 -28.67
N THR A 206 -13.94 8.85 -28.91
CA THR A 206 -14.94 8.79 -29.97
C THR A 206 -14.90 10.06 -30.82
N SER A 207 -14.87 9.91 -32.14
CA SER A 207 -15.03 11.02 -33.09
C SER A 207 -15.70 10.54 -34.38
N GLN A 208 -16.07 11.50 -35.22
CA GLN A 208 -16.65 11.24 -36.54
C GLN A 208 -15.61 11.54 -37.63
N ALA A 209 -15.60 10.72 -38.67
CA ALA A 209 -14.84 10.99 -39.89
C ALA A 209 -15.78 11.56 -40.95
N LYS A 210 -15.29 12.52 -41.73
CA LYS A 210 -15.98 13.05 -42.91
C LYS A 210 -15.14 12.82 -44.15
N PRO A 211 -15.75 12.65 -45.33
CA PRO A 211 -15.02 12.59 -46.58
C PRO A 211 -14.12 13.82 -46.78
N ASP A 212 -12.89 13.59 -47.23
CA ASP A 212 -11.97 14.65 -47.64
C ASP A 212 -12.24 15.02 -49.10
N LEU A 213 -13.22 15.90 -49.29
CA LEU A 213 -13.64 16.34 -50.61
C LEU A 213 -12.99 17.67 -50.96
N ASP A 214 -12.27 17.69 -52.09
CA ASP A 214 -11.83 18.92 -52.73
C ASP A 214 -13.05 19.63 -53.37
N LEU A 215 -13.73 20.43 -52.54
CA LEU A 215 -14.94 21.16 -52.94
C LEU A 215 -14.68 22.10 -54.12
N ASP A 216 -13.47 22.66 -54.23
CA ASP A 216 -13.16 23.62 -55.30
C ASP A 216 -12.97 22.91 -56.64
N ASN A 217 -12.32 21.75 -56.65
CA ASN A 217 -12.25 20.91 -57.85
C ASN A 217 -13.63 20.35 -58.24
N LEU A 218 -14.45 19.96 -57.25
CA LEU A 218 -15.83 19.55 -57.52
C LEU A 218 -16.63 20.68 -58.17
N LYS A 219 -16.53 21.92 -57.68
CA LYS A 219 -17.16 23.11 -58.30
C LYS A 219 -16.72 23.30 -59.75
N LEU A 220 -15.42 23.20 -60.02
CA LEU A 220 -14.87 23.32 -61.38
C LEU A 220 -15.39 22.24 -62.32
N THR A 221 -15.52 21.00 -61.83
CA THR A 221 -15.97 19.86 -62.64
C THR A 221 -17.45 19.96 -63.02
N ILE A 222 -18.29 20.53 -62.15
CA ILE A 222 -19.73 20.71 -62.39
C ILE A 222 -20.09 22.05 -63.05
N ALA A 223 -19.17 23.02 -63.09
CA ALA A 223 -19.41 24.34 -63.67
C ALA A 223 -19.90 24.25 -65.13
N GLY A 224 -20.99 24.96 -65.45
CA GLY A 224 -21.60 24.98 -66.78
C GLY A 224 -22.30 23.68 -67.22
N LYS A 225 -22.28 22.60 -66.41
CA LYS A 225 -23.01 21.35 -66.70
C LYS A 225 -24.51 21.52 -66.47
N SER A 226 -25.32 20.64 -67.07
CA SER A 226 -26.74 20.57 -66.70
C SER A 226 -26.89 20.04 -65.28
N ILE A 227 -27.99 20.36 -64.59
CA ILE A 227 -28.24 19.89 -63.22
C ILE A 227 -28.17 18.36 -63.14
N THR A 228 -28.75 17.65 -64.13
CA THR A 228 -28.69 16.19 -64.20
C THR A 228 -27.27 15.66 -64.37
N GLN A 229 -26.44 16.32 -65.19
CA GLN A 229 -25.04 15.94 -65.38
C GLN A 229 -24.22 16.20 -64.11
N ALA A 230 -24.39 17.36 -63.48
CA ALA A 230 -23.73 17.71 -62.23
C ALA A 230 -24.04 16.70 -61.12
N LYS A 231 -25.33 16.35 -60.94
CA LYS A 231 -25.74 15.30 -59.98
C LYS A 231 -25.06 13.97 -60.25
N ARG A 232 -24.98 13.53 -61.51
CA ARG A 232 -24.32 12.26 -61.87
C ARG A 232 -22.82 12.29 -61.58
N ILE A 233 -22.14 13.41 -61.84
CA ILE A 233 -20.71 13.58 -61.55
C ILE A 233 -20.45 13.52 -60.04
N LEU A 234 -21.28 14.20 -59.24
CA LEU A 234 -21.13 14.23 -57.79
C LEU A 234 -21.44 12.86 -57.15
N ILE A 235 -22.53 12.19 -57.55
CA ILE A 235 -22.90 10.86 -57.02
C ILE A 235 -21.91 9.76 -57.46
N ALA A 236 -21.12 9.99 -58.51
CA ALA A 236 -20.06 9.05 -58.90
C ALA A 236 -18.90 9.01 -57.90
N ASN A 237 -18.85 9.94 -56.93
CA ASN A 237 -17.96 9.84 -55.78
C ASN A 237 -18.67 9.03 -54.68
N ASP A 238 -18.11 7.88 -54.33
CA ASP A 238 -18.69 6.94 -53.34
C ASP A 238 -18.91 7.57 -51.94
N ALA A 239 -18.26 8.70 -51.67
CA ALA A 239 -18.42 9.44 -50.43
C ALA A 239 -19.67 10.37 -50.42
N ILE A 240 -20.37 10.52 -51.55
CA ILE A 240 -21.55 11.40 -51.71
C ILE A 240 -22.83 10.56 -51.84
N ASN A 241 -23.62 10.51 -50.77
CA ASN A 241 -24.87 9.73 -50.73
C ASN A 241 -26.04 10.36 -51.50
N SER A 242 -26.15 11.70 -51.48
CA SER A 242 -27.25 12.41 -52.17
C SER A 242 -26.85 13.82 -52.57
N VAL A 243 -27.55 14.36 -53.57
CA VAL A 243 -27.29 15.71 -54.10
C VAL A 243 -28.60 16.46 -54.28
N GLU A 244 -28.79 17.50 -53.47
CA GLU A 244 -29.85 18.49 -53.62
C GLU A 244 -29.28 19.76 -54.25
N VAL A 245 -30.01 20.37 -55.20
CA VAL A 245 -29.57 21.61 -55.87
C VAL A 245 -30.63 22.67 -55.63
N LYS A 246 -30.22 23.76 -54.99
CA LYS A 246 -31.05 24.95 -54.72
C LYS A 246 -30.48 26.13 -55.50
N SER A 247 -31.33 27.02 -56.00
CA SER A 247 -30.89 28.26 -56.65
C SER A 247 -31.38 29.50 -55.92
N ILE A 248 -30.60 30.57 -56.04
CA ILE A 248 -30.98 31.90 -55.57
C ILE A 248 -30.97 32.82 -56.80
N PRO A 249 -32.14 33.35 -57.24
CA PRO A 249 -33.49 33.12 -56.71
C PRO A 249 -34.02 31.70 -57.01
N GLY A 250 -34.95 31.22 -56.19
CA GLY A 250 -35.48 29.83 -56.23
C GLY A 250 -36.07 29.39 -57.58
N ILE A 251 -36.47 30.34 -58.43
CA ILE A 251 -37.05 30.09 -59.75
C ILE A 251 -36.00 29.91 -60.87
N ALA A 252 -34.73 30.29 -60.64
CA ALA A 252 -33.70 30.34 -61.68
C ALA A 252 -33.47 28.98 -62.34
N ILE A 253 -33.48 27.89 -61.57
CA ILE A 253 -33.34 26.51 -62.07
C ILE A 253 -34.43 26.11 -63.09
N ARG A 254 -35.64 26.69 -62.99
CA ARG A 254 -36.76 26.38 -63.89
C ARG A 254 -36.58 27.01 -65.28
N PHE A 255 -35.94 28.18 -65.34
CA PHE A 255 -35.68 28.91 -66.59
C PHE A 255 -34.29 28.61 -67.16
N TYR A 256 -33.35 28.19 -66.30
CA TYR A 256 -31.97 27.91 -66.65
C TYR A 256 -31.48 26.66 -65.90
N PRO A 257 -31.74 25.44 -66.42
CA PRO A 257 -31.44 24.18 -65.73
C PRO A 257 -29.96 23.78 -65.84
N ARG A 258 -29.06 24.73 -65.60
CA ARG A 258 -27.61 24.59 -65.69
C ARG A 258 -26.92 25.24 -64.49
N ILE A 259 -25.81 24.64 -64.08
CA ILE A 259 -24.93 25.21 -63.06
C ILE A 259 -24.22 26.44 -63.65
N PRO A 260 -24.04 27.54 -62.89
CA PRO A 260 -23.24 28.69 -63.33
C PRO A 260 -21.86 28.26 -63.84
N LYS A 261 -21.34 28.96 -64.86
CA LYS A 261 -19.98 28.72 -65.36
C LYS A 261 -18.90 29.27 -64.42
N ASP A 262 -19.28 30.27 -63.62
CA ASP A 262 -18.42 30.92 -62.64
C ASP A 262 -18.47 30.14 -61.33
N PRO A 263 -17.37 29.49 -60.90
CA PRO A 263 -17.32 28.72 -59.67
C PRO A 263 -17.62 29.53 -58.41
N ALA A 264 -17.40 30.86 -58.44
CA ALA A 264 -17.72 31.74 -57.31
C ALA A 264 -19.23 31.84 -57.03
N LYS A 265 -20.07 31.41 -57.99
CA LYS A 265 -21.53 31.36 -57.86
C LYS A 265 -22.05 29.98 -57.47
N ILE A 266 -21.16 29.07 -57.04
CA ILE A 266 -21.48 27.70 -56.65
C ILE A 266 -21.04 27.48 -55.20
N GLU A 267 -21.97 27.07 -54.36
CA GLU A 267 -21.71 26.68 -52.97
C GLU A 267 -22.04 25.19 -52.80
N ILE A 268 -21.14 24.44 -52.17
CA ILE A 268 -21.31 23.03 -51.83
C ILE A 268 -21.16 22.96 -50.30
N GLN A 269 -22.15 22.38 -49.63
CA GLN A 269 -22.22 22.19 -48.18
C GLN A 269 -22.40 20.72 -47.86
#